data_AF-A0A3P1WKB4-F1
#
_entry.id   AF-A0A3P1WKB4-F1
#
_cell.length_a   1.000
_cell.length_b   1.000
_cell.length_c   1.000
_cell.angle_alpha   90.00
_cell.angle_beta   90.00
_cell.angle_gamma   90.00
#
_symmetry.space_group_name_H-M   'P 1'
#
loop_
_entity.id
_entity.type
_entity.pdbx_description
1 polymer ?
#
loop_
_entity_poly.entity_id
_entity_poly.type
_entity_poly.pdbx_seq_one_letter_code
_entity_poly.pdbx_strand_id
1 'polypeptide(L)'
;MTDPMHGIEEDVPFSHDHAYTLIYACFDAAETIRGQVGSRNLWKLHALKDFAGYDADLFERNGEVQASDASLLVTRLEEVATATGDLKAAAKAEQERRETARAWKRRQEERGWWGDVAAFVWGQEEAPVGPPDPEPRLEVSPPPVRERPSL
;
A
#
# COMPACT_ATOMS: atom_id res chain seq x y z
N MET A 1 -20.99 -18.35 8.07
CA MET A 1 -21.42 -17.07 7.46
C MET A 1 -20.88 -15.97 8.35
N THR A 2 -20.13 -15.02 7.79
CA THR A 2 -19.65 -13.84 8.53
C THR A 2 -20.81 -12.87 8.72
N ASP A 3 -20.95 -12.31 9.91
CA ASP A 3 -22.03 -11.38 10.26
C ASP A 3 -21.90 -10.05 9.48
N PRO A 4 -22.87 -9.67 8.62
CA PRO A 4 -22.87 -8.39 7.91
C PRO A 4 -22.88 -7.16 8.82
N MET A 5 -23.33 -7.31 10.07
CA MET A 5 -23.41 -6.21 11.04
C MET A 5 -22.18 -6.12 11.94
N HIS A 6 -21.16 -6.93 11.69
CA HIS A 6 -19.93 -6.90 12.47
C HIS A 6 -19.19 -5.56 12.33
N GLY A 7 -18.73 -5.01 13.46
CA GLY A 7 -17.87 -3.82 13.51
C GLY A 7 -18.56 -2.50 13.16
N ILE A 8 -19.87 -2.48 12.91
CA ILE A 8 -20.57 -1.27 12.43
C ILE A 8 -20.71 -0.17 13.49
N GLU A 9 -20.59 -0.51 14.78
CA GLU A 9 -20.73 0.46 15.88
C GLU A 9 -19.59 1.48 15.91
N GLU A 10 -18.43 1.13 15.33
CA GLU A 10 -17.24 1.95 15.32
C GLU A 10 -16.83 2.29 13.89
N ASP A 11 -16.25 3.48 13.72
CA ASP A 11 -15.59 3.82 12.46
C ASP A 11 -14.38 2.92 12.21
N VAL A 12 -14.00 2.79 10.94
CA VAL A 12 -12.80 2.04 10.58
C VAL A 12 -11.58 2.73 11.20
N PRO A 13 -10.77 2.04 12.04
CA PRO A 13 -9.60 2.62 12.67
C PRO A 13 -8.47 2.77 11.65
N PHE A 14 -8.57 3.78 10.78
CA PHE A 14 -7.64 4.05 9.70
C PHE A 14 -7.40 5.55 9.55
N SER A 15 -6.13 5.96 9.47
CA SER A 15 -5.80 7.37 9.24
C SER A 15 -5.50 7.63 7.76
N HIS A 16 -6.48 8.22 7.06
CA HIS A 16 -6.36 8.59 5.65
C HIS A 16 -5.27 9.64 5.41
N ASP A 17 -5.04 10.54 6.37
CA ASP A 17 -4.02 11.58 6.30
C ASP A 17 -2.62 10.99 6.37
N HIS A 18 -2.34 10.15 7.37
CA HIS A 18 -1.04 9.48 7.48
C HIS A 18 -0.77 8.58 6.28
N ALA A 19 -1.78 7.85 5.79
CA ALA A 19 -1.65 7.05 4.57
C ALA A 19 -1.31 7.93 3.35
N TYR A 20 -1.97 9.08 3.19
CA TYR A 20 -1.66 10.03 2.13
C TYR A 20 -0.23 10.58 2.24
N THR A 21 0.20 10.97 3.45
CA THR A 21 1.56 11.43 3.71
C THR A 21 2.59 10.37 3.36
N LEU A 22 2.36 9.10 3.72
CA LEU A 22 3.26 7.99 3.40
C LEU A 22 3.37 7.77 1.89
N ILE A 23 2.22 7.72 1.19
CA ILE A 23 2.18 7.58 -0.28
C ILE A 23 3.01 8.68 -0.94
N TYR A 24 2.79 9.94 -0.53
CA TYR A 24 3.51 11.08 -1.08
C TYR A 24 5.02 11.00 -0.81
N ALA A 25 5.41 10.70 0.43
CA ALA A 25 6.81 10.59 0.80
C ALA A 25 7.54 9.47 0.02
N CYS A 26 6.88 8.35 -0.23
CA CYS A 26 7.43 7.27 -1.04
C CYS A 26 7.67 7.69 -2.49
N PHE A 27 6.70 8.36 -3.13
CA PHE A 27 6.87 8.84 -4.50
C PHE A 27 7.92 9.95 -4.61
N ASP A 28 7.96 10.88 -3.67
CA ASP A 28 8.96 11.97 -3.62
C ASP A 28 10.39 11.42 -3.44
N ALA A 29 10.56 10.44 -2.55
CA ALA A 29 11.83 9.74 -2.37
C ALA A 29 12.25 8.98 -3.64
N ALA A 30 11.31 8.29 -4.30
CA ALA A 30 11.57 7.57 -5.54
C ALA A 30 12.01 8.53 -6.66
N GLU A 31 11.34 9.67 -6.81
CA GLU A 31 11.70 10.72 -7.77
C GLU A 31 13.09 11.28 -7.50
N THR A 32 13.39 11.60 -6.23
CA THR A 32 14.70 12.06 -5.79
C THR A 32 15.81 11.07 -6.17
N ILE A 33 15.59 9.77 -5.95
CA ILE A 33 16.57 8.74 -6.31
C ILE A 33 16.74 8.66 -7.84
N ARG A 34 15.66 8.66 -8.62
CA ARG A 34 15.73 8.64 -10.09
C ARG A 34 16.54 9.84 -10.61
N GLY A 35 16.35 11.03 -10.03
CA GLY A 35 17.12 12.22 -10.36
C GLY A 35 18.62 12.07 -10.13
N GLN A 36 19.03 11.39 -9.06
CA GLN A 36 20.44 11.16 -8.73
C GLN A 36 21.12 10.14 -9.66
N VAL A 37 20.42 9.09 -10.08
CA VAL A 37 21.00 8.01 -10.91
C VAL A 37 21.59 8.56 -12.21
N GLY A 38 20.86 9.45 -12.90
CA GLY A 38 21.31 10.04 -14.16
C GLY A 38 22.62 10.83 -14.00
N SER A 39 22.66 11.75 -13.03
CA SER A 39 23.86 12.56 -12.76
C SER A 39 25.06 11.72 -12.34
N ARG A 40 24.85 10.71 -11.48
CA ARG A 40 25.92 9.83 -11.01
C ARG A 40 26.51 8.99 -12.14
N ASN A 41 25.68 8.48 -13.05
CA ASN A 41 26.17 7.73 -14.19
C ASN A 41 27.02 8.61 -15.13
N LEU A 42 26.61 9.85 -15.37
CA LEU A 42 27.41 10.81 -16.16
C LEU A 42 28.76 11.11 -15.50
N TRP A 43 28.79 11.33 -14.18
CA TRP A 43 30.04 11.56 -13.45
C TRP A 43 30.96 10.33 -13.49
N LYS A 44 30.39 9.13 -13.35
CA LYS A 44 31.14 7.86 -13.49
C LYS A 44 31.80 7.76 -14.86
N LEU A 45 31.05 7.95 -15.94
CA LEU A 45 31.56 7.90 -17.31
C LEU A 45 32.62 8.97 -17.57
N HIS A 46 32.49 10.15 -16.97
CA HIS A 46 33.50 11.19 -17.08
C HIS A 46 34.80 10.81 -16.36
N ALA A 47 34.70 10.28 -15.13
CA ALA A 47 35.86 9.87 -14.34
C ALA A 47 36.67 8.74 -15.00
N LEU A 48 35.99 7.76 -15.61
CA LEU A 48 36.61 6.61 -16.27
C LEU A 48 37.39 6.95 -17.56
N LYS A 49 37.34 8.19 -18.05
CA LYS A 49 38.16 8.60 -19.22
C LYS A 49 39.65 8.65 -18.90
N ASP A 50 39.98 9.14 -17.71
CA ASP A 50 41.36 9.38 -17.29
C ASP A 50 41.77 8.47 -16.11
N PHE A 51 40.81 7.74 -15.54
CA PHE A 51 41.03 6.79 -14.45
C PHE A 51 41.14 5.35 -14.98
N ALA A 52 42.27 4.70 -14.73
CA ALA A 52 42.59 3.36 -15.23
C ALA A 52 43.29 2.48 -14.19
N GLY A 53 43.30 1.17 -14.44
CA GLY A 53 43.88 0.16 -13.56
C GLY A 53 42.84 -0.51 -12.66
N TYR A 54 43.30 -1.33 -11.72
CA TYR A 54 42.43 -2.14 -10.85
C TYR A 54 41.37 -1.32 -10.10
N ASP A 55 41.74 -0.14 -9.58
CA ASP A 55 40.80 0.71 -8.86
C ASP A 55 39.74 1.32 -9.78
N ALA A 56 40.04 1.49 -11.07
CA ALA A 56 39.05 1.93 -12.07
C ALA A 56 38.02 0.83 -12.34
N ASP A 57 38.46 -0.43 -12.45
CA ASP A 57 37.55 -1.57 -12.59
C ASP A 57 36.63 -1.71 -11.36
N LEU A 58 37.18 -1.52 -10.16
CA LEU A 58 36.41 -1.55 -8.92
C LEU A 58 35.41 -0.39 -8.86
N PHE A 59 35.83 0.82 -9.26
CA PHE A 59 34.95 1.98 -9.33
C PHE A 59 33.80 1.80 -10.32
N GLU A 60 34.07 1.24 -11.50
CA GLU A 60 33.04 0.94 -12.50
C GLU A 60 32.01 -0.04 -11.96
N ARG A 61 32.45 -1.18 -11.40
CA ARG A 61 31.59 -2.20 -10.80
C ARG A 61 30.75 -1.64 -9.64
N ASN A 62 31.36 -0.85 -8.76
CA ASN A 62 30.64 -0.21 -7.66
C ASN A 62 29.55 0.75 -8.19
N GLY A 63 29.82 1.45 -9.29
CA GLY A 63 28.83 2.29 -9.96
C GLY A 63 27.65 1.51 -10.55
N GLU A 64 27.89 0.33 -11.13
CA GLU A 64 26.84 -0.57 -11.61
C GLU A 64 25.97 -1.11 -10.46
N VAL A 65 26.61 -1.53 -9.37
CA VAL A 65 25.93 -1.97 -8.14
C VAL A 65 25.05 -0.84 -7.59
N GLN A 66 25.58 0.37 -7.49
CA GLN A 66 24.84 1.54 -7.03
C GLN A 66 23.63 1.84 -7.93
N ALA A 67 23.79 1.75 -9.26
CA ALA A 67 22.68 1.99 -10.19
C ALA A 67 21.57 0.93 -10.02
N SER A 68 21.95 -0.34 -9.90
CA SER A 68 21.01 -1.43 -9.65
C SER A 68 20.28 -1.26 -8.31
N ASP A 69 21.00 -0.86 -7.26
CA ASP A 69 20.41 -0.59 -5.93
C ASP A 69 19.42 0.57 -5.96
N ALA A 70 19.77 1.64 -6.67
CA ALA A 70 18.87 2.77 -6.81
C ALA A 70 17.58 2.39 -7.53
N SER A 71 17.66 1.61 -8.62
CA SER A 71 16.48 1.09 -9.31
C SER A 71 15.63 0.19 -8.40
N LEU A 72 16.26 -0.72 -7.65
CA LEU A 72 15.55 -1.57 -6.70
C LEU A 72 14.83 -0.74 -5.62
N LEU A 73 15.50 0.25 -5.04
CA LEU A 73 14.93 1.09 -4.00
C LEU A 73 13.73 1.89 -4.52
N VAL A 74 13.82 2.43 -5.74
CA VAL A 74 12.70 3.09 -6.42
C VAL A 74 11.50 2.16 -6.54
N THR A 75 11.70 0.94 -7.06
CA THR A 75 10.62 -0.04 -7.18
C THR A 75 9.99 -0.36 -5.82
N ARG A 76 10.79 -0.54 -4.77
CA ARG A 76 10.25 -0.82 -3.43
C ARG A 76 9.45 0.34 -2.85
N LEU A 77 9.87 1.58 -3.07
CA LEU A 77 9.10 2.76 -2.64
C LEU A 77 7.75 2.84 -3.35
N GLU A 78 7.72 2.56 -4.66
CA GLU A 78 6.48 2.52 -5.45
C GLU A 78 5.54 1.40 -5.01
N GLU A 79 6.06 0.22 -4.68
CA GLU A 79 5.28 -0.89 -4.13
C GLU A 79 4.65 -0.51 -2.79
N VAL A 80 5.39 0.13 -1.88
CA VAL A 80 4.86 0.61 -0.60
C VAL A 80 3.77 1.66 -0.80
N ALA A 81 3.98 2.60 -1.72
CA ALA A 81 2.98 3.63 -2.05
C ALA A 81 1.70 3.00 -2.61
N THR A 82 1.83 2.03 -3.51
CA THR A 82 0.70 1.31 -4.11
C THR A 82 -0.07 0.53 -3.05
N ALA A 83 0.62 -0.30 -2.26
CA ALA A 83 0.04 -1.06 -1.16
C ALA A 83 -0.69 -0.17 -0.14
N THR A 84 -0.12 0.98 0.20
CA THR A 84 -0.76 1.96 1.10
C THR A 84 -1.99 2.59 0.46
N GLY A 85 -1.96 2.84 -0.85
CA GLY A 85 -3.10 3.30 -1.64
C GLY A 85 -4.26 2.30 -1.62
N ASP A 86 -3.95 1.01 -1.79
CA ASP A 86 -4.94 -0.06 -1.76
C ASP A 86 -5.57 -0.21 -0.37
N LEU A 87 -4.76 -0.17 0.70
CA LEU A 87 -5.26 -0.13 2.08
C LEU A 87 -6.19 1.05 2.32
N LYS A 88 -5.82 2.24 1.82
CA LYS A 88 -6.62 3.46 1.96
C LYS A 88 -7.96 3.33 1.24
N ALA A 89 -7.99 2.72 0.06
CA ALA A 89 -9.22 2.47 -0.69
C ALA A 89 -10.12 1.45 0.02
N ALA A 90 -9.55 0.35 0.49
CA ALA A 90 -10.28 -0.67 1.25
C ALA A 90 -10.88 -0.12 2.55
N ALA A 91 -10.10 0.68 3.30
CA ALA A 91 -10.60 1.33 4.51
C ALA A 91 -11.79 2.27 4.23
N LYS A 92 -11.76 2.99 3.10
CA LYS A 92 -12.86 3.84 2.68
C LYS A 92 -14.12 3.03 2.33
N ALA A 93 -13.97 1.96 1.56
CA ALA A 93 -15.07 1.08 1.20
C ALA A 93 -15.72 0.44 2.44
N GLU A 94 -14.91 -0.02 3.40
CA GLU A 94 -15.41 -0.55 4.65
C GLU A 94 -16.13 0.51 5.50
N GLN A 95 -15.63 1.75 5.53
CA GLN A 95 -16.31 2.85 6.22
C GLN A 95 -17.69 3.13 5.61
N GLU A 96 -17.78 3.22 4.28
CA GLU A 96 -19.04 3.40 3.55
C GLU A 96 -20.03 2.25 3.82
N ARG A 97 -19.52 1.01 3.91
CA ARG A 97 -20.31 -0.17 4.28
C ARG A 97 -20.86 -0.05 5.70
N ARG A 98 -20.04 0.30 6.69
CA ARG A 98 -20.45 0.47 8.10
C ARG A 98 -21.46 1.60 8.28
N GLU A 99 -21.28 2.72 7.58
CA GLU A 99 -22.24 3.84 7.60
C GLU A 99 -23.60 3.44 7.02
N THR A 100 -23.59 2.70 5.90
CA THR A 100 -24.82 2.18 5.28
C THR A 100 -25.54 1.21 6.22
N ALA A 101 -24.80 0.30 6.86
CA ALA A 101 -25.32 -0.64 7.83
C ALA A 101 -25.92 0.06 9.06
N ARG A 102 -25.22 1.05 9.63
CA ARG A 102 -25.71 1.86 10.76
C ARG A 102 -26.98 2.63 10.40
N ALA A 103 -27.00 3.29 9.25
CA ALA A 103 -28.16 4.06 8.79
C ALA A 103 -29.37 3.15 8.56
N TRP A 104 -29.15 1.93 8.06
CA TRP A 104 -30.18 0.93 7.95
C TRP A 104 -30.68 0.48 9.33
N LYS A 105 -29.77 0.09 10.25
CA LYS A 105 -30.11 -0.34 11.63
C LYS A 105 -30.98 0.70 12.34
N ARG A 106 -30.59 1.98 12.28
CA ARG A 106 -31.35 3.09 12.86
C ARG A 106 -32.77 3.20 12.29
N ARG A 107 -32.95 3.03 10.98
CA ARG A 107 -34.30 3.05 10.36
C ARG A 107 -35.18 1.89 10.83
N GLN A 108 -34.59 0.74 11.14
CA GLN A 108 -35.34 -0.40 11.69
C GLN A 108 -35.76 -0.15 13.14
N GLU A 109 -34.88 0.47 13.94
CA GLU A 109 -35.15 1.00 15.30
C GLU A 109 -36.32 1.97 15.30
N GLU A 110 -36.30 2.97 14.42
CA GLU A 110 -37.38 3.95 14.30
C GLU A 110 -38.72 3.34 13.88
N ARG A 111 -38.71 2.22 13.14
CA ARG A 111 -39.92 1.50 12.70
C ARG A 111 -40.50 0.56 13.76
N GLY A 112 -39.84 0.42 14.92
CA GLY A 112 -40.32 -0.45 16.00
C GLY A 112 -40.25 -1.95 15.67
N TRP A 113 -39.46 -2.33 14.67
CA TRP A 113 -39.30 -3.72 14.22
C TRP A 113 -38.32 -4.52 15.11
N TRP A 114 -38.47 -4.51 16.43
CA TRP A 114 -37.58 -5.25 17.34
C TRP A 114 -38.28 -6.37 18.13
N GLY A 115 -39.52 -6.72 17.75
CA GLY A 115 -40.29 -7.86 18.29
C GLY A 115 -40.45 -9.03 17.30
N ASP A 116 -41.37 -9.95 17.56
CA ASP A 116 -41.57 -11.19 16.75
C ASP A 116 -41.83 -10.96 15.24
N VAL A 117 -42.37 -9.80 14.87
CA VAL A 117 -42.56 -9.37 13.47
C VAL A 117 -41.22 -9.19 12.75
N ALA A 118 -40.19 -8.76 13.48
CA ALA A 118 -38.85 -8.56 12.95
C ALA A 118 -38.20 -9.86 12.52
N ALA A 119 -38.35 -10.93 13.30
CA ALA A 119 -37.79 -12.25 12.97
C ALA A 119 -38.44 -12.86 11.71
N PHE A 120 -39.74 -12.62 11.51
CA PHE A 120 -40.47 -13.03 10.31
C PHE A 120 -40.04 -12.25 9.05
N VAL A 121 -39.79 -10.94 9.18
CA VAL A 121 -39.35 -10.08 8.07
C VAL A 121 -37.85 -10.23 7.79
N TRP A 122 -37.00 -10.42 8.80
CA TRP A 122 -35.56 -10.69 8.64
C TRP A 122 -35.27 -12.01 7.94
N GLY A 123 -36.17 -12.99 8.01
CA GLY A 123 -36.09 -14.19 7.19
C GLY A 123 -36.34 -13.94 5.69
N GLN A 124 -36.71 -12.71 5.30
CA GLN A 124 -37.08 -12.31 3.93
C GLN A 124 -36.33 -11.07 3.41
N GLU A 125 -35.88 -10.16 4.27
CA GLU A 125 -35.17 -8.93 3.89
C GLU A 125 -33.70 -9.00 4.33
N GLU A 126 -32.81 -9.31 3.39
CA GLU A 126 -31.36 -9.37 3.60
C GLU A 126 -30.81 -7.97 3.91
N ALA A 127 -29.82 -7.87 4.80
CA ALA A 127 -29.18 -6.58 5.11
C ALA A 127 -28.68 -5.94 3.80
N PRO A 128 -28.80 -4.61 3.63
CA PRO A 128 -28.45 -3.95 2.37
C PRO A 128 -26.95 -3.94 2.09
N VAL A 129 -26.14 -4.48 3.01
CA VAL A 129 -24.70 -4.61 2.87
C VAL A 129 -24.30 -6.07 3.00
N GLY A 130 -23.34 -6.49 2.17
CA GLY A 130 -22.70 -7.79 2.31
C GLY A 130 -21.81 -7.87 3.56
N PRO A 131 -21.23 -9.06 3.82
CA PRO A 131 -20.21 -9.21 4.85
C PRO A 131 -19.02 -8.26 4.59
N PRO A 132 -18.20 -7.98 5.62
CA PRO A 132 -16.96 -7.23 5.44
C PRO A 132 -16.11 -7.82 4.31
N ASP A 133 -15.48 -6.94 3.52
CA ASP A 133 -14.52 -7.37 2.52
C ASP A 133 -13.34 -8.10 3.17
N PRO A 134 -12.71 -9.05 2.48
CA PRO A 134 -11.53 -9.73 3.00
C PRO A 134 -10.42 -8.72 3.28
N GLU A 135 -9.62 -9.00 4.31
CA GLU A 135 -8.47 -8.15 4.62
C GLU A 135 -7.55 -7.99 3.40
N PRO A 136 -7.10 -6.76 3.10
CA PRO A 136 -6.19 -6.52 1.99
C PRO A 136 -4.92 -7.35 2.15
N ARG A 137 -4.54 -8.09 1.11
CA ARG A 137 -3.27 -8.82 1.07
C ARG A 137 -2.24 -7.99 0.32
N LEU A 138 -1.16 -7.65 1.01
CA LEU A 138 -0.04 -6.92 0.43
C LEU A 138 1.03 -7.95 0.03
N GLU A 139 1.23 -8.15 -1.27
CA GLU A 139 2.35 -8.95 -1.74
C GLU A 139 3.59 -8.06 -1.85
N VAL A 140 4.63 -8.44 -1.10
CA VAL A 140 5.94 -7.79 -1.17
C VAL A 140 6.88 -8.76 -1.87
N SER A 141 7.52 -8.31 -2.95
CA SER A 141 8.50 -9.15 -3.63
C SER A 141 9.79 -9.24 -2.77
N PRO A 142 10.40 -10.43 -2.64
CA PRO A 142 11.62 -10.58 -1.85
C PRO A 142 12.79 -9.84 -2.52
N PRO A 143 13.77 -9.33 -1.74
CA PRO A 143 14.96 -8.73 -2.32
C PRO A 143 15.72 -9.78 -3.15
N PRO A 144 16.32 -9.39 -4.29
CA PRO A 144 17.15 -10.31 -5.06
C PRO A 144 18.34 -10.78 -4.21
N VAL A 145 18.62 -12.08 -4.25
CA VAL A 145 19.83 -12.63 -3.63
C VAL A 145 21.03 -12.13 -4.42
N ARG A 146 21.98 -11.46 -3.76
CA ARG A 146 23.24 -11.04 -4.38
C ARG A 146 24.39 -11.86 -3.82
N GLU A 147 25.11 -12.52 -4.72
CA GLU A 147 26.42 -13.08 -4.40
C GLU A 147 27.40 -11.92 -4.16
N ARG A 148 28.12 -11.95 -3.03
CA ARG A 148 29.20 -10.99 -2.81
C ARG A 148 30.33 -11.33 -3.79
N PRO A 149 30.83 -10.38 -4.58
CA PRO A 149 32.03 -10.60 -5.36
C PRO A 149 33.16 -11.02 -4.42
N SER A 150 33.85 -12.12 -4.72
CA SER A 150 35.10 -12.46 -4.06
C SER A 150 36.13 -11.36 -4.34
N LEU A 151 36.71 -10.80 -3.28
CA LEU A 151 37.82 -9.85 -3.35
C LEU A 151 39.08 -10.53 -3.91
#